data_AF-A0A9X6YMB7-F1
#
_entry.id   AF-A0A9X6YMB7-F1
#
_cell.length_a   1.000
_cell.length_b   1.000
_cell.length_c   1.000
_cell.angle_alpha   90.00
_cell.angle_beta   90.00
_cell.angle_gamma   90.00
#
_symmetry.space_group_name_H-M   'P 1'
#
loop_
_entity.id
_entity.type
_entity.pdbx_description
1 polymer ?
#
loop_
_entity_poly.entity_id
_entity_poly.type
_entity_poly.pdbx_seq_one_letter_code
_entity_poly.pdbx_strand_id
1 'polypeptide(L)'
;MTEFFNTLQLIGGLILSFGYIPQIIKFIRTKSVDDFSVTYLGGICLGVAFMEAYAIYMWFVLHTAGAFMITNTIALTLCSIEFSLLLKYRKRK
;
A
#
# COMPACT_ATOMS: atom_id res chain seq x y z
N MET A 1 -26.13 -8.47 -0.87
CA MET A 1 -25.54 -7.11 -0.94
C MET A 1 -24.10 -7.09 -0.46
N THR A 2 -23.76 -7.73 0.67
CA THR A 2 -22.39 -7.80 1.21
C THR A 2 -21.37 -8.38 0.22
N GLU A 3 -21.72 -9.46 -0.49
CA GLU A 3 -20.80 -10.07 -1.48
C GLU A 3 -20.46 -9.14 -2.64
N PHE A 4 -21.43 -8.37 -3.14
CA PHE A 4 -21.19 -7.40 -4.20
C PHE A 4 -20.18 -6.33 -3.76
N PHE A 5 -20.33 -5.79 -2.53
CA PHE A 5 -19.39 -4.83 -1.98
C PHE A 5 -18.01 -5.45 -1.69
N ASN A 6 -17.94 -6.71 -1.26
CA ASN A 6 -16.67 -7.42 -1.10
C ASN A 6 -15.93 -7.56 -2.45
N THR A 7 -16.66 -7.89 -3.52
CA THR A 7 -16.09 -7.93 -4.87
C THR A 7 -15.57 -6.57 -5.31
N LEU A 8 -16.35 -5.50 -5.11
CA LEU A 8 -15.92 -4.14 -5.41
C LEU A 8 -14.68 -3.74 -4.60
N GLN A 9 -14.64 -4.09 -3.31
CA GLN A 9 -13.48 -3.84 -2.44
C GLN A 9 -12.23 -4.56 -2.95
N LEU A 10 -12.35 -5.83 -3.34
CA LEU A 10 -11.24 -6.59 -3.90
C LEU A 10 -10.72 -5.96 -5.19
N ILE A 11 -11.62 -5.67 -6.14
CA ILE A 11 -11.24 -5.08 -7.44
C ILE A 11 -10.60 -3.70 -7.23
N GLY A 12 -11.26 -2.82 -6.48
CA GLY A 12 -10.76 -1.47 -6.23
C GLY A 12 -9.42 -1.48 -5.50
N GLY A 13 -9.29 -2.30 -4.45
CA GLY A 13 -8.05 -2.43 -3.69
C GLY A 13 -6.89 -3.00 -4.51
N LEU A 14 -7.15 -3.95 -5.41
CA LEU A 14 -6.15 -4.48 -6.34
C LEU A 14 -5.72 -3.45 -7.38
N ILE A 15 -6.65 -2.68 -7.96
CA ILE A 15 -6.34 -1.61 -8.92
C ILE A 15 -5.45 -0.54 -8.26
N LEU A 16 -5.82 -0.09 -7.05
CA LEU A 16 -5.01 0.88 -6.30
C LEU A 16 -3.62 0.32 -5.98
N SER A 17 -3.55 -0.95 -5.57
CA SER A 17 -2.29 -1.62 -5.25
C SER A 17 -1.39 -1.78 -6.48
N PHE A 18 -1.97 -2.03 -7.65
CA PHE A 18 -1.23 -2.13 -8.90
C PHE A 18 -0.48 -0.83 -9.24
N GLY A 19 -0.96 0.32 -8.79
CA GLY A 19 -0.30 1.61 -8.96
C GLY A 19 1.12 1.69 -8.37
N TYR A 20 1.40 0.96 -7.29
CA TYR A 20 2.74 0.92 -6.69
C TYR A 20 3.74 0.15 -7.54
N ILE A 21 3.30 -0.88 -8.29
CA ILE A 21 4.17 -1.80 -9.04
C ILE A 21 5.03 -1.09 -10.11
N PRO A 22 4.46 -0.30 -11.06
CA PRO A 22 5.27 0.38 -12.07
C PRO A 22 6.24 1.38 -11.45
N GLN A 23 5.87 2.01 -10.32
CA GLN A 23 6.73 2.96 -9.62
C GLN A 23 7.89 2.26 -8.90
N ILE A 24 7.64 1.14 -8.23
CA ILE A 24 8.67 0.25 -7.68
C ILE A 24 9.65 -0.19 -8.78
N ILE A 25 9.13 -0.65 -9.93
CA ILE A 25 9.96 -1.04 -11.08
C ILE A 25 10.81 0.14 -11.57
N LYS A 26 10.23 1.33 -11.67
CA LYS A 26 10.95 2.55 -12.06
C LYS A 26 12.08 2.86 -11.08
N PHE A 27 11.82 2.87 -9.77
CA PHE A 27 12.84 3.11 -8.73
C PHE A 27 13.99 2.12 -8.83
N ILE A 28 13.71 0.83 -9.02
CA ILE A 28 14.75 -0.21 -9.15
C ILE A 28 15.59 0.00 -10.42
N ARG A 29 14.94 0.30 -11.56
CA ARG A 29 15.61 0.45 -12.86
C ARG A 29 16.46 1.72 -12.94
N THR A 30 15.90 2.86 -12.56
CA THR A 30 16.58 4.15 -12.72
C THR A 30 17.48 4.49 -11.55
N LYS A 31 17.21 3.93 -10.37
CA LYS A 31 17.88 4.27 -9.09
C LYS A 31 17.85 5.77 -8.78
N SER A 32 16.94 6.53 -9.41
CA SER A 32 16.79 7.98 -9.27
C SER A 32 15.43 8.30 -8.69
N VAL A 33 15.45 9.07 -7.59
CA VAL A 33 14.27 9.35 -6.74
C VAL A 33 14.22 10.81 -6.24
N ASP A 34 14.91 11.72 -6.93
CA ASP A 34 15.11 13.10 -6.46
C ASP A 34 13.80 13.89 -6.44
N ASP A 35 12.99 13.70 -7.47
CA ASP A 35 11.72 14.40 -7.66
C ASP A 35 10.61 13.87 -6.74
N PHE A 36 10.87 12.80 -5.99
CA PHE A 36 9.86 12.14 -5.15
C PHE A 36 9.94 12.58 -3.69
N SER A 37 8.81 13.07 -3.15
CA SER A 37 8.75 13.54 -1.77
C SER A 37 8.71 12.39 -0.76
N VAL A 38 9.70 12.34 0.14
CA VAL A 38 9.77 11.38 1.25
C VAL A 38 8.60 11.60 2.22
N THR A 39 8.27 12.85 2.52
CA THR A 39 7.17 13.19 3.43
C THR A 39 5.82 12.73 2.88
N TYR A 40 5.61 12.91 1.57
CA TYR A 40 4.38 12.45 0.92
C TYR A 40 4.26 10.92 1.00
N LEU A 41 5.24 10.18 0.49
CA LEU A 41 5.16 8.72 0.45
C LEU A 41 5.16 8.11 1.86
N GLY A 42 5.93 8.70 2.79
CA GLY A 42 5.93 8.29 4.19
C GLY A 42 4.58 8.53 4.86
N GLY A 43 3.93 9.66 4.59
CA GLY A 43 2.58 9.96 5.07
C GLY A 43 1.53 8.98 4.53
N ILE A 44 1.61 8.63 3.25
CA ILE A 44 0.76 7.60 2.65
C ILE A 44 0.98 6.25 3.35
N CYS A 45 2.21 5.77 3.48
CA CYS A 45 2.46 4.48 4.12
C CYS A 45 2.05 4.47 5.60
N LEU A 46 2.19 5.59 6.33
CA LEU A 46 1.67 5.71 7.70
C LEU A 46 0.15 5.59 7.75
N GLY A 47 -0.56 6.27 6.85
CA GLY A 47 -2.01 6.16 6.73
C GLY A 47 -2.45 4.72 6.41
N VAL A 48 -1.80 4.07 5.46
CA VAL A 48 -2.09 2.66 5.10
C VAL A 48 -1.80 1.71 6.26
N ALA A 49 -0.76 1.98 7.07
CA ALA A 49 -0.47 1.21 8.28
C ALA A 49 -1.57 1.35 9.35
N PHE A 50 -2.13 2.55 9.54
CA PHE A 50 -3.28 2.74 10.42
C PHE A 50 -4.54 2.04 9.89
N MET A 51 -4.76 2.07 8.58
CA MET A 51 -5.85 1.32 7.94
C MET A 51 -5.66 -0.19 8.12
N GLU A 52 -4.42 -0.70 8.12
CA GLU A 52 -4.15 -2.12 8.36
C GLU A 52 -4.47 -2.52 9.79
N ALA A 53 -4.05 -1.72 10.77
CA ALA A 53 -4.38 -1.95 12.17
C ALA A 53 -5.90 -2.01 12.38
N TYR A 54 -6.63 -1.11 11.72
CA TYR A 54 -8.09 -1.13 11.72
C TYR A 54 -8.66 -2.38 11.02
N ALA A 55 -8.12 -2.79 9.87
CA ALA A 55 -8.56 -3.98 9.15
C ALA A 55 -8.35 -5.26 9.96
N ILE A 56 -7.21 -5.39 10.65
CA ILE A 56 -6.89 -6.49 11.57
C ILE A 56 -7.95 -6.55 12.68
N TYR A 57 -8.29 -5.41 13.29
CA TYR A 57 -9.35 -5.35 14.31
C TYR A 57 -10.71 -5.80 13.74
N MET A 58 -11.11 -5.26 12.59
CA MET A 58 -12.38 -5.62 11.93
C MET A 58 -12.48 -7.12 11.62
N TRP A 59 -11.38 -7.75 11.19
CA TRP A 59 -11.37 -9.16 10.83
C TRP A 59 -11.28 -10.09 12.04
N PHE A 60 -10.31 -9.89 12.93
CA PHE A 60 -10.07 -10.84 14.03
C PHE A 60 -10.98 -10.63 15.24
N VAL A 61 -11.46 -9.41 15.48
CA VAL A 61 -12.32 -9.10 16.64
C VAL A 61 -13.78 -9.05 16.23
N LEU A 62 -14.11 -8.34 15.13
CA LEU A 62 -15.49 -8.19 14.68
C LEU A 62 -15.93 -9.26 13.68
N HIS A 63 -15.00 -10.09 13.17
CA HIS A 63 -15.29 -11.13 12.17
C HIS A 63 -15.95 -10.60 10.89
N THR A 64 -15.52 -9.42 10.43
CA THR A 64 -16.02 -8.75 9.21
C THR A 64 -14.90 -8.24 8.31
N ALA A 65 -15.26 -7.75 7.12
CA ALA A 65 -14.37 -6.97 6.23
C ALA A 65 -13.09 -7.69 5.73
N GLY A 66 -13.14 -9.01 5.51
CA GLY A 66 -11.98 -9.78 5.03
C GLY A 66 -11.39 -9.27 3.70
N ALA A 67 -12.24 -8.83 2.76
CA ALA A 67 -11.79 -8.21 1.51
C ALA A 67 -10.98 -6.92 1.72
N PHE A 68 -11.37 -6.11 2.70
CA PHE A 68 -10.64 -4.89 3.08
C PHE A 68 -9.30 -5.26 3.70
N MET A 69 -9.26 -6.26 4.59
CA MET A 69 -8.01 -6.75 5.17
C MET A 69 -7.04 -7.24 4.10
N ILE A 70 -7.45 -8.14 3.20
CA ILE A 70 -6.58 -8.66 2.14
C ILE A 70 -6.01 -7.52 1.28
N THR A 71 -6.87 -6.61 0.83
CA THR A 71 -6.42 -5.52 -0.06
C THR A 71 -5.53 -4.52 0.65
N ASN A 72 -5.80 -4.23 1.92
CA ASN A 72 -4.97 -3.31 2.70
C ASN A 72 -3.61 -3.94 3.06
N THR A 73 -3.54 -5.24 3.34
CA THR A 73 -2.26 -5.95 3.56
C THR A 73 -1.38 -5.88 2.30
N ILE A 74 -1.96 -6.07 1.12
CA ILE A 74 -1.25 -5.94 -0.17
C ILE A 74 -0.73 -4.50 -0.34
N ALA A 75 -1.61 -3.51 -0.13
CA ALA A 75 -1.25 -2.10 -0.26
C ALA A 75 -0.13 -1.69 0.71
N LEU A 76 -0.21 -2.12 1.98
CA LEU A 76 0.82 -1.84 2.98
C LEU A 76 2.17 -2.45 2.58
N THR A 77 2.15 -3.69 2.09
CA THR A 77 3.35 -4.39 1.64
C THR A 77 4.02 -3.63 0.49
N LEU A 78 3.26 -3.29 -0.55
CA LEU A 78 3.79 -2.58 -1.72
C LEU A 78 4.23 -1.15 -1.38
N CYS A 79 3.45 -0.39 -0.61
CA CYS A 79 3.83 0.96 -0.17
C CYS A 79 5.14 0.90 0.64
N SER A 80 5.26 -0.06 1.56
CA SER A 80 6.46 -0.22 2.39
C SER A 80 7.69 -0.57 1.55
N ILE A 81 7.54 -1.40 0.52
CA ILE A 81 8.61 -1.70 -0.44
C ILE A 81 9.00 -0.43 -1.20
N GLU A 82 8.03 0.31 -1.75
CA GLU A 82 8.30 1.55 -2.49
C GLU A 82 9.00 2.59 -1.62
N PHE A 83 8.52 2.80 -0.39
CA PHE A 83 9.12 3.72 0.56
C PHE A 83 10.53 3.31 0.98
N SER A 84 10.76 2.01 1.20
CA SER A 84 12.09 1.48 1.49
C SER A 84 13.07 1.73 0.33
N LEU A 85 12.61 1.57 -0.92
CA LEU A 85 13.41 1.88 -2.11
C LEU A 85 13.70 3.37 -2.23
N LEU A 86 12.71 4.23 -1.97
CA LEU A 86 12.87 5.68 -1.94
C LEU A 86 13.99 6.09 -0.95
N LEU A 87 13.93 5.60 0.28
CA LEU A 87 14.95 5.87 1.30
C LEU A 87 16.33 5.33 0.90
N LYS A 88 16.37 4.11 0.33
CA LYS A 88 17.62 3.46 -0.10
C LYS A 88 18.32 4.23 -1.21
N TYR A 89 17.60 4.65 -2.24
CA TYR A 89 18.21 5.33 -3.39
C TYR A 89 18.46 6.81 -3.13
N ARG A 90 17.74 7.44 -2.20
CA ARG A 90 18.05 8.80 -1.74
C ARG A 90 19.37 8.88 -0.98
N LYS A 91 19.70 7.88 -0.16
CA LYS A 91 20.98 7.80 0.58
C LYS A 91 22.21 7.48 -0.28
N ARG A 92 22.02 7.04 -1.53
CA ARG A 92 23.15 6.75 -2.45
C ARG A 92 23.69 7.98 -3.17
N LYS A 93 23.07 9.13 -2.94
CA LYS A 93 23.55 10.45 -3.35
C LYS A 93 24.17 11.11 -2.13
#